data_AF-A0A8J8E4I2-F1
#
_entry.id   AF-A0A8J8E4I2-F1
#
_cell.length_a   1.000
_cell.length_b   1.000
_cell.length_c   1.000
_cell.angle_alpha   90.00
_cell.angle_beta   90.00
_cell.angle_gamma   90.00
#
_symmetry.space_group_name_H-M   'P 1'
#
loop_
_entity.id
_entity.type
_entity.pdbx_description
1 polymer ?
#
loop_
_entity_poly.entity_id
_entity_poly.type
_entity_poly.pdbx_seq_one_letter_code
_entity_poly.pdbx_strand_id
1 'polypeptide(L)'
;MTVRSLSLPEELEVKLEEAFAAWHARKVQVLIEDDDVPENHELALSLEELEAFLNSLDVPTKVIVDMDVYRVKLREKVPYEEYKKILEGLRGLSWAQWDSKSRAILVKRTREKPVEDEQLEVEEIVVAPKEVKA
;
A
#
# COMPACT_ATOMS: atom_id res chain seq x y z
N MET A 1 0.55 -44.79 14.60
CA MET A 1 0.89 -43.60 13.81
C MET A 1 1.90 -42.79 14.61
N THR A 2 3.14 -42.71 14.15
CA THR A 2 4.21 -41.98 14.84
C THR A 2 4.26 -40.57 14.26
N VAL A 3 3.81 -39.58 15.03
CA VAL A 3 3.92 -38.16 14.65
C VAL A 3 5.40 -37.79 14.75
N ARG A 4 6.04 -37.53 13.61
CA ARG A 4 7.40 -36.98 13.57
C ARG A 4 7.28 -35.49 13.85
N SER A 5 7.52 -35.06 15.09
CA SER A 5 7.71 -33.65 15.41
C SER A 5 9.12 -33.25 14.96
N LEU A 6 9.20 -32.45 13.89
CA LEU A 6 10.43 -31.74 13.54
C LEU A 6 10.58 -30.60 14.56
N SER A 7 11.51 -30.75 15.51
CA SER A 7 11.96 -29.62 16.34
C SER A 7 12.96 -28.78 15.56
N LEU A 8 12.87 -27.47 15.67
CA LEU A 8 13.88 -26.59 15.09
C LEU A 8 15.19 -26.75 15.89
N PRO A 9 16.36 -26.52 15.28
CA PRO A 9 17.60 -26.41 16.03
C PRO A 9 17.50 -25.26 17.05
N GLU A 10 17.99 -25.44 18.28
CA GLU A 10 17.91 -24.43 19.36
C GLU A 10 18.43 -23.04 18.93
N GLU A 11 19.50 -22.99 18.14
CA GLU A 11 20.04 -21.73 17.60
C GLU A 11 19.03 -20.98 16.72
N LEU A 12 18.20 -21.72 15.99
CA LEU A 12 17.19 -21.18 15.08
C LEU A 12 15.95 -20.71 15.86
N GLU A 13 15.61 -21.42 16.94
CA GLU A 13 14.57 -20.99 17.88
C GLU A 13 14.94 -19.65 18.54
N VAL A 14 16.17 -19.51 19.05
CA VAL A 14 16.66 -18.27 19.65
C VAL A 14 16.63 -17.11 18.63
N LYS A 15 17.11 -17.34 17.41
CA LYS A 15 17.08 -16.32 16.35
C LYS A 15 15.66 -15.90 15.98
N LEU A 16 14.72 -16.84 15.97
CA LEU A 16 13.30 -16.53 15.73
C LEU A 16 12.73 -15.71 16.87
N GLU A 17 12.98 -16.07 18.13
CA GLU A 17 12.54 -15.30 19.30
C GLU A 17 13.09 -13.87 19.28
N GLU A 18 14.38 -13.70 18.99
CA GLU A 18 15.01 -12.37 18.84
C GLU A 18 14.37 -11.57 17.70
N ALA A 19 14.14 -12.20 16.55
CA ALA A 19 13.49 -11.55 15.41
C ALA A 19 12.06 -11.13 15.73
N PHE A 20 11.29 -11.97 16.43
CA PHE A 20 9.94 -11.63 16.88
C PHE A 20 9.95 -10.52 17.93
N ALA A 21 10.86 -10.56 18.90
CA ALA A 21 11.00 -9.51 19.90
C ALA A 21 11.35 -8.16 19.24
N ALA A 22 12.33 -8.16 18.33
CA ALA A 22 12.70 -6.98 17.55
C ALA A 22 11.53 -6.48 16.70
N TRP A 23 10.76 -7.38 16.09
CA TRP A 23 9.55 -7.04 15.33
C TRP A 23 8.47 -6.39 16.21
N HIS A 24 8.19 -6.97 17.37
CA HIS A 24 7.22 -6.46 18.34
C HIS A 24 7.60 -5.11 18.94
N ALA A 25 8.91 -4.85 19.08
CA ALA A 25 9.44 -3.57 19.52
C ALA A 25 9.27 -2.44 18.49
N ARG A 26 9.06 -2.75 17.20
CA ARG A 26 8.81 -1.71 16.19
C ARG A 26 7.49 -0.99 16.45
N LYS A 27 7.54 0.34 16.34
CA LYS A 27 6.37 1.21 16.41
C LYS A 27 5.44 0.99 15.21
N VAL A 28 6.01 0.97 14.00
CA VAL A 28 5.31 0.65 12.76
C VAL A 28 5.72 -0.74 12.31
N GLN A 29 4.75 -1.64 12.16
CA GLN A 29 4.94 -3.02 11.70
C GLN A 29 4.32 -3.21 10.33
N VAL A 30 5.13 -3.48 9.31
CA VAL A 30 4.65 -3.74 7.94
C VAL A 30 4.59 -5.23 7.60
N LEU A 31 3.39 -5.75 7.39
CA LEU A 31 3.17 -7.09 6.84
C LEU A 31 2.83 -6.96 5.35
N ILE A 32 3.63 -7.56 4.48
CA ILE A 32 3.33 -7.60 3.05
C ILE A 32 2.53 -8.88 2.78
N GLU A 33 1.26 -8.74 2.41
CA GLU A 33 0.44 -9.86 1.92
C GLU A 33 0.46 -9.91 0.39
N ASP A 34 0.35 -8.75 -0.26
CA ASP A 34 0.46 -8.58 -1.71
C ASP A 34 0.96 -7.15 -2.00
N ASP A 35 2.14 -7.02 -2.63
CA ASP A 35 2.71 -5.73 -3.04
C ASP A 35 2.69 -5.51 -4.56
N ASP A 36 2.01 -6.35 -5.32
CA ASP A 36 1.88 -6.16 -6.75
C ASP A 36 1.05 -4.90 -7.03
N VAL A 37 1.38 -4.21 -8.13
CA VAL A 37 0.62 -3.07 -8.64
C VAL A 37 0.03 -3.49 -9.99
N PRO A 38 -1.31 -3.48 -10.16
CA PRO A 38 -1.91 -3.86 -11.43
C PRO A 38 -1.41 -3.00 -12.60
N GLU A 39 -1.30 -3.57 -13.81
CA GLU A 39 -0.72 -2.89 -14.98
C GLU A 39 -1.38 -1.53 -15.31
N ASN A 40 -2.71 -1.46 -15.15
CA ASN A 40 -3.52 -0.26 -15.41
C ASN A 40 -3.56 0.73 -14.24
N HIS A 41 -2.82 0.45 -13.17
CA HIS A 41 -2.76 1.27 -11.97
C HIS A 41 -1.36 1.85 -11.79
N GLU A 42 -1.31 2.97 -11.09
CA GLU A 42 -0.07 3.55 -10.57
C GLU A 42 -0.15 3.67 -9.04
N LEU A 43 1.02 3.72 -8.41
CA LEU A 43 1.13 3.87 -6.96
C LEU A 43 0.76 5.32 -6.59
N ALA A 44 -0.40 5.50 -5.96
CA ALA A 44 -0.91 6.80 -5.55
C ALA A 44 -0.31 7.26 -4.21
N LEU A 45 -0.02 6.31 -3.32
CA LEU A 45 0.60 6.54 -2.03
C LEU A 45 1.69 5.51 -1.83
N SER A 46 2.93 5.95 -1.63
CA SER A 46 4.03 5.04 -1.34
C SER A 46 3.98 4.54 0.11
N LEU A 47 4.59 3.38 0.35
CA LEU A 47 4.72 2.85 1.71
C LEU A 47 5.56 3.78 2.59
N GLU A 48 6.61 4.39 2.04
CA GLU A 48 7.51 5.31 2.75
C GLU A 48 6.78 6.55 3.26
N GLU A 49 5.91 7.16 2.43
CA GLU A 49 5.07 8.30 2.83
C GLU A 49 4.10 7.92 3.95
N LEU A 50 3.46 6.75 3.83
CA LEU A 50 2.58 6.23 4.87
C LEU A 50 3.35 5.97 6.18
N GLU A 51 4.51 5.32 6.11
CA GLU A 51 5.34 5.05 7.28
C GLU A 51 5.84 6.33 7.94
N ALA A 52 6.24 7.35 7.16
CA ALA A 52 6.67 8.64 7.69
C ALA A 52 5.55 9.29 8.51
N PHE A 53 4.31 9.29 7.99
CA PHE A 53 3.15 9.77 8.72
C PHE A 53 2.89 8.95 9.99
N LEU A 54 2.87 7.61 9.89
CA LEU A 54 2.57 6.75 11.04
C LEU A 54 3.65 6.84 12.14
N ASN A 55 4.92 7.04 11.77
CA ASN A 55 6.00 7.27 12.72
C ASN A 55 5.86 8.61 13.46
N SER A 56 5.21 9.61 12.86
CA SER A 56 4.95 10.91 13.50
C SER A 56 3.84 10.85 14.57
N LEU A 57 2.96 9.83 14.54
CA LEU A 57 1.90 9.63 15.53
C LEU A 57 2.46 8.99 16.78
N ASP A 58 1.94 9.27 17.97
CA ASP A 58 2.43 8.60 19.20
C ASP A 58 1.94 7.14 19.34
N VAL A 59 1.12 6.67 18.40
CA VAL A 59 0.42 5.39 18.48
C VAL A 59 1.16 4.32 17.68
N PRO A 60 1.47 3.15 18.26
CA PRO A 60 2.05 2.06 17.50
C PRO A 60 1.01 1.43 16.55
N THR A 61 1.46 1.11 15.34
CA THR A 61 0.60 0.70 14.23
C THR A 61 1.12 -0.55 13.52
N LYS A 62 0.20 -1.31 12.95
CA LYS A 62 0.48 -2.39 12.03
C LYS A 62 -0.14 -2.06 10.68
N VAL A 63 0.69 -2.02 9.64
CA VAL A 63 0.28 -1.85 8.25
C VAL A 63 0.28 -3.22 7.60
N ILE A 64 -0.80 -3.58 6.92
CA ILE A 64 -0.84 -4.74 6.04
C ILE A 64 -0.93 -4.21 4.61
N VAL A 65 0.05 -4.57 3.79
CA VAL A 65 0.10 -4.20 2.37
C VAL A 65 -0.71 -5.22 1.60
N ASP A 66 -1.73 -4.72 0.92
CA ASP A 66 -2.57 -5.43 -0.03
C ASP A 66 -2.40 -4.76 -1.41
N MET A 67 -2.91 -5.41 -2.45
CA MET A 67 -2.77 -4.95 -3.83
C MET A 67 -3.27 -3.50 -3.98
N ASP A 68 -4.52 -3.22 -3.56
CA ASP A 68 -5.16 -1.91 -3.77
C ASP A 68 -5.13 -0.97 -2.57
N VAL A 69 -4.94 -1.52 -1.37
CA VAL A 69 -5.10 -0.78 -0.10
C VAL A 69 -4.02 -1.13 0.92
N TYR A 70 -3.63 -0.16 1.73
CA TYR A 70 -2.99 -0.40 3.01
C TYR A 70 -4.06 -0.56 4.10
N ARG A 71 -4.01 -1.67 4.84
CA ARG A 71 -4.84 -1.86 6.05
C ARG A 71 -4.05 -1.43 7.28
N VAL A 72 -4.36 -0.26 7.82
CA VAL A 72 -3.71 0.31 8.99
C VAL A 72 -4.48 -0.06 10.26
N LYS A 73 -3.85 -0.81 11.15
CA LYS A 73 -4.38 -1.22 12.46
C LYS A 73 -3.63 -0.50 13.57
N LEU A 74 -4.36 0.24 14.40
CA LEU A 74 -3.83 0.77 15.65
C LEU A 74 -3.64 -0.40 16.62
N ARG A 75 -2.44 -0.53 17.21
CA ARG A 75 -2.16 -1.62 18.17
C ARG A 75 -2.56 -1.28 19.60
N GLU A 76 -2.91 -0.02 19.85
CA GLU A 76 -3.35 0.48 21.14
C GLU A 76 -4.71 1.15 21.01
N LYS A 77 -5.43 1.21 22.14
CA LYS A 77 -6.70 1.92 22.19
C LYS A 77 -6.42 3.41 22.29
N VAL A 78 -6.96 4.16 21.35
CA VAL A 78 -6.86 5.62 21.32
C VAL A 78 -8.23 6.25 21.64
N PRO A 79 -8.26 7.44 22.26
CA PRO A 79 -9.47 8.24 22.36
C PRO A 79 -10.04 8.57 20.98
N TYR A 80 -11.36 8.76 20.91
CA TYR A 80 -12.05 9.01 19.66
C TYR A 80 -11.57 10.29 18.93
N GLU A 81 -11.23 11.34 19.68
CA GLU A 81 -10.70 12.57 19.09
C GLU A 81 -9.35 12.37 18.40
N GLU A 82 -8.47 11.59 19.02
CA GLU A 82 -7.17 11.25 18.45
C GLU A 82 -7.33 10.35 17.23
N TYR A 83 -8.19 9.33 17.32
CA TYR A 83 -8.58 8.52 16.18
C TYR A 83 -9.07 9.35 15.00
N LYS A 84 -9.92 10.35 15.26
CA LYS A 84 -10.45 11.23 14.21
C LYS A 84 -9.33 12.03 13.54
N LYS A 85 -8.39 12.58 14.32
CA LYS A 85 -7.21 13.27 13.79
C LYS A 85 -6.34 12.34 12.93
N ILE A 86 -6.13 11.11 13.36
CA ILE A 86 -5.37 10.10 12.59
C ILE A 86 -6.08 9.83 11.26
N LEU A 87 -7.40 9.60 11.28
CA LEU A 87 -8.18 9.35 10.08
C LEU A 87 -8.17 10.56 9.13
N GLU A 88 -8.27 11.78 9.65
CA GLU A 88 -8.17 13.02 8.86
C GLU A 88 -6.77 13.20 8.26
N GLY A 89 -5.70 12.91 9.02
CA GLY A 89 -4.33 12.93 8.51
C GLY A 89 -4.11 11.92 7.38
N LEU A 90 -4.61 10.69 7.54
CA LEU A 90 -4.57 9.68 6.48
C LEU A 90 -5.37 10.11 5.24
N ARG A 91 -6.52 10.75 5.43
CA ARG A 91 -7.32 11.34 4.33
C ARG A 91 -6.60 12.47 3.59
N GLY A 92 -5.65 13.13 4.25
CA GLY A 92 -4.78 14.12 3.63
C GLY A 92 -3.73 13.51 2.70
N LEU A 93 -3.33 12.26 2.94
CA LEU A 93 -2.36 11.54 2.10
C LEU A 93 -3.04 10.84 0.91
N SER A 94 -4.13 10.13 1.18
CA SER A 94 -4.88 9.38 0.17
C SER A 94 -6.30 9.15 0.68
N TRP A 95 -7.17 8.57 -0.15
CA TRP A 95 -8.50 8.18 0.32
C TRP A 95 -8.38 7.19 1.48
N ALA A 96 -9.02 7.50 2.61
CA ALA A 96 -9.00 6.65 3.79
C ALA A 96 -10.36 6.54 4.48
N GLN A 97 -10.70 5.32 4.90
CA GLN A 97 -11.95 5.02 5.59
C GLN A 97 -11.80 3.95 6.67
N TRP A 98 -12.66 3.99 7.67
CA TRP A 98 -12.79 2.92 8.64
C TRP A 98 -13.55 1.74 8.05
N ASP A 99 -12.99 0.54 8.18
CA ASP A 99 -13.72 -0.70 7.91
C ASP A 99 -13.96 -1.47 9.22
N SER A 100 -15.24 -1.65 9.54
CA SER A 100 -15.66 -2.32 10.77
C SER A 100 -15.41 -3.83 10.75
N LYS A 101 -15.39 -4.45 9.56
CA LYS A 101 -15.18 -5.90 9.41
C LYS A 101 -13.74 -6.28 9.72
N SER A 102 -12.78 -5.58 9.11
CA SER A 102 -11.34 -5.79 9.32
C SER A 102 -10.80 -5.11 10.57
N ARG A 103 -11.62 -4.23 11.19
CA ARG A 103 -11.25 -3.37 12.33
C ARG A 103 -9.97 -2.60 12.04
N ALA A 104 -9.89 -2.02 10.84
CA ALA A 104 -8.73 -1.30 10.33
C ALA A 104 -9.17 -0.05 9.56
N ILE A 105 -8.25 0.90 9.44
CA ILE A 105 -8.38 2.01 8.50
C ILE A 105 -7.84 1.52 7.15
N LEU A 106 -8.67 1.53 6.12
CA LEU A 106 -8.28 1.25 4.74
C LEU A 106 -7.78 2.55 4.12
N VAL A 107 -6.57 2.53 3.57
CA VAL A 107 -5.97 3.67 2.86
C VAL A 107 -5.69 3.22 1.43
N LYS A 108 -6.18 3.95 0.43
CA LYS A 108 -6.00 3.56 -0.97
C LYS A 108 -4.53 3.71 -1.36
N ARG A 109 -3.94 2.65 -1.90
CA ARG A 109 -2.54 2.56 -2.31
C ARG A 109 -2.37 2.90 -3.78
N THR A 110 -3.27 2.41 -4.63
CA THR A 110 -3.19 2.53 -6.08
C THR A 110 -4.27 3.48 -6.62
N ARG A 111 -4.05 4.03 -7.82
CA ARG A 111 -5.10 4.71 -8.61
C ARG A 111 -5.01 4.25 -10.05
N GLU A 112 -6.14 4.25 -10.75
CA GLU A 112 -6.16 3.96 -12.19
C GLU A 112 -5.31 5.02 -12.92
N LYS A 113 -4.47 4.57 -13.84
CA LYS A 113 -3.74 5.48 -14.73
C LYS A 113 -4.76 6.23 -15.58
N PRO A 114 -4.61 7.55 -15.77
CA PRO A 114 -5.38 8.22 -16.80
C PRO A 114 -5.06 7.54 -18.14
N VAL A 115 -6.10 7.13 -18.86
CA VAL A 115 -5.95 6.65 -20.24
C VAL A 115 -5.44 7.86 -21.03
N GLU A 116 -4.17 7.87 -21.40
CA GLU A 116 -3.70 8.75 -22.46
C GLU A 116 -4.44 8.29 -23.72
N ASP A 117 -5.48 9.02 -24.12
CA ASP A 117 -6.00 8.90 -25.48
C ASP A 117 -4.81 9.15 -26.41
N GLU A 118 -4.27 8.08 -27.00
CA GLU A 118 -3.29 8.16 -28.08
C GLU A 118 -3.89 9.04 -29.17
N GLN A 119 -3.51 10.32 -29.18
CA GLN A 119 -3.69 11.18 -30.33
C GLN A 119 -2.80 10.61 -31.42
N LEU A 120 -3.36 9.70 -32.22
CA LEU A 120 -2.80 9.33 -33.51
C LEU A 120 -2.70 10.63 -34.34
N GLU A 121 -1.51 11.23 -34.37
CA GLU A 121 -1.16 12.24 -35.36
C GLU A 121 -1.25 11.57 -36.73
N VAL A 122 -2.40 11.71 -37.38
CA VAL A 122 -2.54 11.34 -38.79
C VAL A 122 -1.78 12.40 -39.56
N GLU A 123 -0.54 12.11 -39.97
CA GLU A 123 0.15 12.89 -40.99
C GLU A 123 -0.75 12.92 -42.23
N GLU A 124 -1.37 14.08 -42.48
CA GLU A 124 -2.16 14.34 -43.66
C GLU A 124 -1.21 14.32 -44.87
N ILE A 125 -1.14 13.18 -45.57
CA ILE A 125 -0.42 13.09 -46.83
C ILE A 125 -1.18 13.93 -47.85
N VAL A 126 -0.77 15.19 -48.01
CA VAL A 126 -1.26 16.09 -49.06
C VAL A 126 -0.79 15.55 -50.41
N VAL A 127 -1.66 14.78 -51.08
CA VAL A 127 -1.45 14.40 -52.49
C VAL A 127 -1.83 15.60 -53.35
N ALA A 128 -0.84 16.40 -53.75
CA ALA A 128 -1.04 17.46 -54.74
C ALA A 128 -1.49 16.83 -56.08
N PRO A 129 -2.56 17.32 -56.72
CA PRO A 129 -2.98 16.82 -58.02
C PRO A 129 -1.96 17.21 -59.09
N LYS A 130 -1.48 16.22 -59.85
CA LYS A 130 -0.68 16.41 -61.07
C LYS A 130 -1.48 17.26 -62.05
N GLU A 131 -0.99 18.45 -62.37
CA GLU A 131 -1.43 19.22 -63.52
C GLU A 131 -1.21 18.39 -64.80
N VAL A 132 -2.30 18.03 -65.48
CA VAL A 132 -2.25 17.50 -66.84
C VAL A 132 -2.38 18.70 -67.77
N LYS A 133 -1.28 19.09 -68.43
CA LYS A 133 -1.31 20.08 -69.51
C LYS A 133 -1.82 19.44 -70.80
N ALA A 134 -2.84 20.10 -71.35
CA ALA A 134 -3.30 20.23 -72.75
C ALA A 134 -3.00 19.11 -73.75
#